data_AF-A0AAV4MY57-F1
#
_entry.id   AF-A0AAV4MY57-F1
#
_cell.length_a   1.000
_cell.length_b   1.000
_cell.length_c   1.000
_cell.angle_alpha   90.00
_cell.angle_beta   90.00
_cell.angle_gamma   90.00
#
_symmetry.space_group_name_H-M   'P 1'
#
loop_
_entity.id
_entity.type
_entity.pdbx_description
1 polymer ?
#
loop_
_entity_poly.entity_id
_entity_poly.type
_entity_poly.pdbx_seq_one_letter_code
_entity_poly.pdbx_strand_id
1 'polypeptide(L)' 'MKDIGVNPSQAVMVGDDINSDVHAAQKCGMRGVLVKTGKFREADLNHPVVKPDAIVDNLAHFVDSVL' A
#
# COMPACT_ATOMS: atom_id res chain seq x y z
N MET A 1 -14.90 -0.75 -4.15
CA MET A 1 -14.76 -0.13 -5.49
C MET A 1 -16.10 0.02 -6.18
N LYS A 2 -16.87 -1.05 -6.39
CA LYS A 2 -18.19 -0.99 -7.08
C LYS A 2 -19.16 0.02 -6.46
N ASP A 3 -19.27 0.03 -5.13
CA ASP A 3 -20.23 0.90 -4.43
C ASP A 3 -19.88 2.38 -4.47
N ILE A 4 -18.62 2.72 -4.77
CA ILE A 4 -18.12 4.09 -4.88
C ILE A 4 -17.83 4.50 -6.33
N GLY A 5 -18.07 3.62 -7.32
CA GLY A 5 -17.91 3.92 -8.75
C GLY A 5 -16.47 4.17 -9.24
N VAL A 6 -15.45 3.76 -8.49
CA VAL A 6 -14.04 4.01 -8.82
C VAL A 6 -13.39 2.76 -9.43
N ASN A 7 -12.57 2.95 -10.48
CA ASN A 7 -11.74 1.87 -11.03
C ASN A 7 -10.58 1.58 -10.04
N PRO A 8 -10.27 0.30 -9.73
CA PRO A 8 -9.13 -0.04 -8.88
C PRO A 8 -7.81 0.69 -9.24
N SER A 9 -7.53 0.89 -10.53
CA SER A 9 -6.30 1.58 -10.97
C SER A 9 -6.23 3.06 -10.56
N GLN A 10 -7.37 3.66 -10.22
CA GLN A 10 -7.48 5.03 -9.72
C GLN A 10 -7.43 5.11 -8.19
N ALA A 11 -7.28 3.97 -7.52
CA ALA A 11 -7.20 3.90 -6.07
C ALA A 11 -5.80 3.47 -5.60
N VAL A 12 -5.50 3.82 -4.35
CA VAL A 12 -4.28 3.44 -3.64
C VAL A 12 -4.70 2.83 -2.32
N MET A 13 -4.18 1.64 -2.01
CA MET A 13 -4.23 1.06 -0.67
C MET A 13 -2.97 1.47 0.08
N VAL A 14 -3.12 2.00 1.28
CA VAL A 14 -2.01 2.35 2.18
C VAL A 14 -2.16 1.51 3.43
N GLY A 15 -1.16 0.71 3.75
CA GLY A 15 -1.23 -0.23 4.88
C GLY A 15 0.13 -0.62 5.43
N ASP A 16 0.12 -1.26 6.60
CA ASP A 16 1.30 -1.67 7.35
C ASP A 16 1.72 -3.12 7.10
N ASP A 17 0.88 -3.92 6.43
CA ASP A 17 1.15 -5.33 6.15
C ASP A 17 1.39 -5.58 4.65
N ILE A 18 2.59 -6.06 4.32
CA ILE A 18 2.99 -6.24 2.92
C ILE A 18 2.15 -7.30 2.17
N ASN A 19 1.57 -8.28 2.86
CA ASN A 19 0.81 -9.35 2.22
C ASN A 19 -0.68 -9.05 2.16
N SER A 20 -1.26 -8.60 3.28
CA SER A 20 -2.70 -8.40 3.40
C SER A 20 -3.18 -7.03 2.94
N ASP A 21 -2.34 -6.00 2.97
CA ASP A 21 -2.69 -4.68 2.44
C ASP A 21 -2.11 -4.49 1.04
N VAL A 22 -0.78 -4.55 0.92
CA VAL A 22 -0.08 -4.17 -0.33
C VAL A 22 -0.31 -5.22 -1.42
N HIS A 23 0.08 -6.47 -1.20
CA HIS A 23 -0.05 -7.52 -2.22
C HIS A 23 -1.51 -7.80 -2.60
N ALA A 24 -2.40 -7.82 -1.62
CA ALA A 24 -3.82 -8.00 -1.87
C ALA A 24 -4.39 -6.86 -2.72
N ALA A 25 -3.98 -5.61 -2.46
CA ALA A 25 -4.41 -4.48 -3.25
C ALA A 25 -3.88 -4.53 -4.69
N GLN A 26 -2.61 -4.85 -4.87
CA GLN A 26 -1.98 -5.02 -6.18
C GLN A 26 -2.65 -6.13 -7.00
N LYS A 27 -3.00 -7.26 -6.36
CA LYS A 27 -3.79 -8.32 -7.00
C LYS A 27 -5.19 -7.89 -7.43
N CYS A 28 -5.74 -6.86 -6.80
CA CYS A 28 -7.03 -6.27 -7.17
C CYS A 28 -6.89 -5.14 -8.20
N GLY A 29 -5.68 -4.85 -8.69
CA GLY A 29 -5.41 -3.79 -9.66
C GLY A 29 -5.28 -2.38 -9.08
N MET A 30 -5.16 -2.25 -7.76
CA MET A 30 -4.83 -0.99 -7.09
C MET A 30 -3.32 -0.82 -6.95
N ARG A 31 -2.85 0.42 -6.74
CA ARG A 31 -1.50 0.65 -6.21
C ARG A 31 -1.46 0.32 -4.72
N GLY A 32 -0.37 -0.25 -4.24
CA GLY A 32 -0.15 -0.60 -2.83
C GLY A 32 1.05 0.13 -2.24
N VAL A 33 0.82 0.89 -1.17
CA VAL A 33 1.84 1.66 -0.45
C VAL A 33 2.03 1.08 0.94
N LEU A 34 3.28 0.79 1.29
CA LEU A 34 3.65 0.27 2.61
C LEU A 34 4.02 1.41 3.54
N VAL A 35 3.39 1.50 4.71
CA VAL A 35 3.81 2.41 5.79
C VAL A 35 4.66 1.68 6.83
N LYS A 36 5.70 2.32 7.36
CA LYS A 36 6.60 1.75 8.39
C LYS A 36 6.05 1.90 9.82
N THR A 37 4.76 1.68 9.99
CA THR A 37 4.08 1.71 11.30
C THR A 37 3.38 0.38 11.56
N GLY A 38 2.88 0.13 12.76
CA GLY A 38 2.02 -1.03 13.03
C GLY A 38 2.72 -2.39 12.88
N LYS A 39 2.21 -3.26 12.02
CA LYS A 39 2.69 -4.63 11.74
C LYS A 39 3.95 -4.70 10.87
N PHE A 40 4.36 -3.58 10.29
CA PHE A 40 5.54 -3.49 9.44
C PHE A 40 6.77 -4.11 10.12
N ARG A 41 7.59 -4.81 9.33
CA ARG A 41 8.91 -5.30 9.73
C ARG A 41 9.94 -4.87 8.69
N GLU A 42 11.17 -4.58 9.14
CA GLU A 42 12.30 -4.27 8.24
C GLU A 42 12.53 -5.35 7.16
N ALA A 43 12.22 -6.61 7.47
CA ALA A 43 12.29 -7.71 6.51
C ALA A 43 11.35 -7.52 5.29
N ASP A 44 10.24 -6.78 5.45
CA ASP A 44 9.28 -6.51 4.38
C ASP A 44 9.90 -5.65 3.26
N LEU A 45 10.95 -4.86 3.55
CA LEU A 45 11.68 -4.09 2.54
C LEU A 45 12.37 -4.97 1.49
N ASN A 46 12.68 -6.22 1.85
CA ASN A 46 13.35 -7.20 1.00
C ASN A 46 12.42 -8.37 0.65
N HIS A 47 11.11 -8.15 0.64
CA HIS A 47 10.15 -9.23 0.40
C HIS A 47 10.36 -9.86 -0.98
N PRO A 48 10.45 -11.20 -1.07
CA PRO A 48 10.94 -11.88 -2.28
C PRO A 48 10.01 -11.79 -3.48
N VAL A 49 8.74 -11.48 -3.25
CA VAL A 49 7.68 -11.55 -4.28
C VAL A 49 6.95 -10.22 -4.46
N VAL A 50 6.83 -9.43 -3.39
CA VAL A 50 5.92 -8.28 -3.35
C VAL A 50 6.78 -7.05 -3.32
N LYS A 51 6.55 -6.15 -4.27
CA LYS A 51 7.22 -4.86 -4.32
C LYS A 51 6.16 -3.77 -4.16
N PRO A 52 6.12 -3.06 -3.03
CA PRO A 52 5.25 -1.91 -2.87
C PRO A 52 5.52 -0.86 -3.95
N ASP A 53 4.47 -0.15 -4.37
CA ASP A 53 4.58 0.98 -5.30
C ASP A 53 5.29 2.18 -4.65
N ALA A 54 5.14 2.32 -3.33
CA ALA A 54 5.92 3.24 -2.50
C ALA A 54 6.07 2.71 -1.07
N ILE A 55 7.07 3.21 -0.36
CA ILE A 55 7.29 2.95 1.06
C ILE A 55 7.47 4.30 1.75
N VAL A 56 6.68 4.56 2.78
CA VAL A 56 6.69 5.82 3.53
C VAL A 56 6.70 5.54 5.03
N ASP A 57 7.15 6.50 5.83
CA ASP A 57 7.36 6.24 7.25
C ASP A 57 6.05 6.13 8.04
N ASN A 58 4.99 6.83 7.63
CA ASN A 58 3.66 6.75 8.24
C ASN A 58 2.58 7.30 7.29
N LEU A 59 1.30 7.17 7.67
CA LEU A 59 0.17 7.64 6.87
C LEU A 59 0.18 9.17 6.67
N ALA A 60 0.58 9.96 7.67
CA ALA A 60 0.61 11.41 7.53
C ALA A 60 1.61 11.85 6.45
N HIS A 61 2.81 11.26 6.45
CA HIS A 61 3.80 11.49 5.40
C HIS A 61 3.28 11.10 4.01
N PHE A 62 2.52 10.01 3.88
CA PHE A 62 1.88 9.68 2.60
C PHE A 62 0.89 10.76 2.16
N VAL A 63 0.01 11.22 3.06
CA VAL A 63 -0.98 12.26 2.75
C VAL A 63 -0.29 13.54 2.29
N ASP A 64 0.77 13.97 2.96
CA ASP A 64 1.55 15.15 2.58
C ASP A 64 2.19 15.02 1.19
N SER A 65 2.48 13.80 0.73
CA SER A 65 3.11 13.56 -0.58
C SER A 65 2.15 13.58 -1.78
N VAL A 66 0.84 13.53 -1.53
CA VAL A 66 -0.20 13.45 -2.58
C VAL A 66 -1.13 14.68 -2.62
N LEU A 67 -0.91 15.65 -1.74
CA LEU A 67 -1.61 16.94 -1.68
C LEU A 67 -0.76 18.04 -2.35
#